data_AF-A0A2D7V7K8-F1
#
_entry.id   AF-A0A2D7V7K8-F1
#
_cell.length_a   1.000
_cell.length_b   1.000
_cell.length_c   1.000
_cell.angle_alpha   90.00
_cell.angle_beta   90.00
_cell.angle_gamma   90.00
#
_symmetry.space_group_name_H-M   'P 1'
#
loop_
_entity.id
_entity.type
_entity.pdbx_description
1 polymer ?
#
loop_
_entity_poly.entity_id
_entity_poly.type
_entity_poly.pdbx_seq_one_letter_code
_entity_poly.pdbx_strand_id
1 'polypeptide(L)'
;MEFSFKNNSNPLNLGLGKILAAAAWMDGNLKDNELERLTALVLQMPNISFEDWRKLKIYLAYPINASEQNAIVDDFIDKVYNKDHQSIAWKSLIHILQADGVISIEEKVFAHELQSSLQESAGKFLRKLKYFFFHAQIAKEPGWKKKLEGRDKFIHEFFDNPVYFIFRKALLNEDFIVTQSKPELQKICLLAAILCWFANEDARIDLAEKDFILETLTDICGLNDDVAKCILEVAGAIDVSELQLSQLTRSLRDATKEEERHQIFTILADMVSIEKILTTHECECLRTVALYLEIRKSLWYKVMEDINLKTTFS
;
A
#
# COMPACT_ATOMS: atom_id res chain seq x y z
N MET A 1 9.97 -12.72 8.01
CA MET A 1 9.55 -12.88 9.42
C MET A 1 8.03 -13.04 9.39
N GLU A 2 7.50 -14.23 9.67
CA GLU A 2 6.06 -14.51 9.54
C GLU A 2 5.27 -13.79 10.64
N PHE A 3 4.43 -12.83 10.25
CA PHE A 3 3.55 -12.12 11.17
C PHE A 3 2.26 -12.93 11.43
N SER A 4 1.97 -13.21 12.70
CA SER A 4 0.77 -13.93 13.11
C SER A 4 -0.40 -12.97 13.36
N PHE A 5 -1.31 -12.87 12.39
CA PHE A 5 -2.56 -12.12 12.53
C PHE A 5 -3.65 -12.98 13.18
N LYS A 6 -4.45 -12.40 14.09
CA LYS A 6 -5.59 -13.09 14.72
C LYS A 6 -6.91 -12.76 14.00
N ASN A 7 -7.80 -13.75 13.87
CA ASN A 7 -9.08 -13.67 13.14
C ASN A 7 -10.19 -12.82 13.80
N ASN A 8 -9.89 -12.01 14.82
CA ASN A 8 -10.92 -11.22 15.51
C ASN A 8 -10.54 -9.73 15.48
N SER A 9 -11.24 -8.95 14.65
CA SER A 9 -11.02 -7.51 14.46
C SER A 9 -11.52 -6.73 15.68
N ASN A 10 -10.68 -5.84 16.21
CA ASN A 10 -11.10 -4.86 17.20
C ASN A 10 -11.19 -3.47 16.52
N PRO A 11 -12.39 -2.93 16.27
CA PRO A 11 -12.57 -1.63 15.60
C PRO A 11 -11.87 -0.47 16.32
N LEU A 12 -11.60 -0.62 17.63
CA LEU A 12 -10.83 0.37 18.41
C LEU A 12 -9.34 0.37 18.04
N ASN A 13 -8.74 -0.77 17.72
CA ASN A 13 -7.34 -0.83 17.30
C ASN A 13 -7.14 -0.26 15.90
N LEU A 14 -8.10 -0.48 14.99
CA LEU A 14 -8.09 0.19 13.70
C LEU A 14 -8.17 1.71 13.89
N GLY A 15 -9.04 2.20 14.78
CA GLY A 15 -9.11 3.61 15.14
C GLY A 15 -7.79 4.14 15.73
N LEU A 16 -7.16 3.38 16.62
CA LEU A 16 -5.87 3.72 17.22
C LEU A 16 -4.75 3.78 16.17
N GLY A 17 -4.72 2.83 15.23
CA GLY A 17 -3.78 2.84 14.11
C GLY A 17 -3.95 4.06 13.21
N LYS A 18 -5.19 4.46 12.91
CA LYS A 18 -5.48 5.69 12.16
C LYS A 18 -4.96 6.93 12.90
N ILE A 19 -5.10 6.97 14.23
CA ILE A 19 -4.54 8.04 15.07
C ILE A 19 -3.03 8.09 15.00
N LEU A 20 -2.34 6.95 15.13
CA LEU A 20 -0.89 6.92 15.07
C LEU A 20 -0.38 7.36 13.69
N ALA A 21 -1.07 6.97 12.61
CA ALA A 21 -0.79 7.47 11.27
C ALA A 21 -1.03 8.98 11.14
N ALA A 22 -2.15 9.50 11.68
CA ALA A 22 -2.45 10.93 11.71
C ALA A 22 -1.41 11.73 12.50
N ALA A 23 -0.89 11.17 13.59
CA ALA A 23 0.18 11.76 14.37
C ALA A 23 1.49 11.76 13.58
N ALA A 24 1.83 10.66 12.91
CA ALA A 24 3.05 10.57 12.12
C ALA A 24 3.06 11.59 10.96
N TRP A 25 1.91 11.85 10.32
CA TRP A 25 1.76 12.85 9.26
C TRP A 25 1.56 14.30 9.74
N MET A 26 1.68 14.58 11.03
CA MET A 26 1.22 15.85 11.60
C MET A 26 2.00 17.07 11.09
N ASP A 27 3.28 16.92 10.76
CA ASP A 27 4.12 17.94 10.10
C ASP A 27 4.07 17.87 8.57
N GLY A 28 3.21 17.02 7.99
CA GLY A 28 3.05 16.85 6.56
C GLY A 28 4.10 15.95 5.89
N ASN A 29 5.04 15.38 6.66
CA ASN A 29 6.06 14.48 6.15
C ASN A 29 6.14 13.20 6.99
N LEU A 30 6.31 12.05 6.35
CA LEU A 30 6.52 10.76 6.99
C LEU A 30 7.86 10.21 6.50
N LYS A 31 8.85 10.16 7.37
CA LYS A 31 10.18 9.62 7.06
C LYS A 31 10.18 8.10 7.15
N ASP A 32 11.11 7.44 6.44
CA ASP A 32 11.22 5.97 6.44
C ASP A 32 11.38 5.38 7.85
N ASN A 33 12.16 6.03 8.71
CA ASN A 33 12.32 5.62 10.11
C ASN A 33 11.03 5.82 10.95
N GLU A 34 10.18 6.79 10.60
CA GLU A 34 8.87 6.98 11.23
C GLU A 34 7.88 5.93 10.73
N LEU A 35 7.93 5.57 9.44
CA LEU A 35 7.13 4.52 8.83
C LEU A 35 7.46 3.14 9.42
N GLU A 36 8.74 2.79 9.55
CA GLU A 36 9.19 1.54 10.19
C GLU A 36 8.71 1.46 11.65
N ARG A 37 8.87 2.54 12.42
CA ARG A 37 8.39 2.61 13.81
C ARG A 37 6.88 2.46 13.88
N LEU A 38 6.13 3.19 13.06
CA LEU A 38 4.67 3.13 13.02
C LEU A 38 4.20 1.71 12.68
N THR A 39 4.84 1.06 11.72
CA THR A 39 4.57 -0.32 11.34
C THR A 39 4.81 -1.27 12.52
N ALA A 40 5.94 -1.13 13.22
CA ALA A 40 6.24 -1.93 14.41
C ALA A 40 5.18 -1.74 15.52
N LEU A 41 4.79 -0.50 15.82
CA LEU A 41 3.78 -0.17 16.83
C LEU A 41 2.40 -0.76 16.49
N VAL A 42 2.00 -0.68 15.21
CA VAL A 42 0.73 -1.21 14.73
C VAL A 42 0.70 -2.74 14.79
N LEU A 43 1.79 -3.41 14.42
CA LEU A 43 1.89 -4.88 14.48
C LEU A 43 1.93 -5.41 15.92
N GLN A 44 2.36 -4.59 16.88
CA GLN A 44 2.31 -4.93 18.31
C GLN A 44 0.91 -4.73 18.94
N MET A 45 -0.07 -4.19 18.21
CA MET A 45 -1.41 -4.00 18.73
C MET A 45 -2.12 -5.34 18.99
N PRO A 46 -2.77 -5.51 20.15
CA PRO A 46 -3.39 -6.78 20.51
C PRO A 46 -4.64 -7.03 19.66
N ASN A 47 -4.72 -8.12 18.90
CA ASN A 47 -5.84 -8.45 18.01
C ASN A 47 -6.00 -7.48 16.83
N ILE A 48 -4.90 -7.03 16.23
CA ILE A 48 -4.96 -6.46 14.88
C ILE A 48 -5.10 -7.61 13.87
N SER A 49 -6.13 -7.52 13.00
CA SER A 49 -6.29 -8.48 11.91
C SER A 49 -5.49 -8.07 10.68
N PHE A 50 -5.24 -9.00 9.76
CA PHE A 50 -4.62 -8.69 8.47
C PHE A 50 -5.44 -7.66 7.69
N GLU A 51 -6.77 -7.71 7.77
CA GLU A 51 -7.66 -6.76 7.11
C GLU A 51 -7.56 -5.35 7.71
N ASP A 52 -7.41 -5.24 9.04
CA ASP A 52 -7.19 -3.97 9.73
C ASP A 52 -5.86 -3.35 9.34
N TRP A 53 -4.78 -4.14 9.31
CA TRP A 53 -3.48 -3.71 8.80
C TRP A 53 -3.58 -3.22 7.35
N ARG A 54 -4.28 -3.97 6.50
CA ARG A 54 -4.56 -3.58 5.11
C ARG A 54 -5.21 -2.20 5.05
N LYS A 55 -6.25 -1.96 5.85
CA LYS A 55 -6.98 -0.68 5.91
C LYS A 55 -6.12 0.48 6.41
N LEU A 56 -5.13 0.23 7.26
CA LEU A 56 -4.23 1.27 7.76
C LEU A 56 -3.21 1.73 6.71
N LYS A 57 -2.83 0.89 5.75
CA LYS A 57 -1.82 1.27 4.74
C LYS A 57 -2.20 2.46 3.88
N ILE A 58 -3.48 2.69 3.60
CA ILE A 58 -3.90 3.92 2.89
C ILE A 58 -3.62 5.19 3.72
N TYR A 59 -3.54 5.06 5.05
CA TYR A 59 -3.16 6.14 5.95
C TYR A 59 -1.63 6.31 6.04
N LEU A 60 -0.87 5.25 5.75
CA LEU A 60 0.61 5.29 5.69
C LEU A 60 1.13 5.80 4.35
N ALA A 61 0.48 5.44 3.24
CA ALA A 61 0.92 5.77 1.90
C ALA A 61 0.79 7.26 1.55
N TYR A 62 0.05 8.05 2.33
CA TYR A 62 -0.25 9.43 1.98
C TYR A 62 -0.36 10.41 3.15
N PRO A 63 0.10 11.66 2.94
CA PRO A 63 -0.14 12.77 3.85
C PRO A 63 -1.60 12.88 4.27
N ILE A 64 -1.82 13.01 5.57
CA ILE A 64 -3.12 13.23 6.18
C ILE A 64 -3.26 14.74 6.42
N ASN A 65 -4.23 15.36 5.75
CA ASN A 65 -4.46 16.81 5.85
C ASN A 65 -5.12 17.19 7.18
N ALA A 66 -5.08 18.47 7.56
CA ALA A 66 -5.59 18.91 8.86
C ALA A 66 -7.10 18.64 9.09
N SER A 67 -7.92 18.73 8.03
CA SER A 67 -9.36 18.42 8.13
C SER A 67 -9.59 16.93 8.39
N GLU A 68 -8.78 16.08 7.78
CA GLU A 68 -8.86 14.63 7.93
C GLU A 68 -8.25 14.15 9.25
N GLN A 69 -7.17 14.79 9.71
CA GLN A 69 -6.63 14.59 11.06
C GLN A 69 -7.70 14.83 12.12
N ASN A 70 -8.45 15.94 12.01
CA ASN A 70 -9.56 16.21 12.93
C ASN A 70 -10.65 15.15 12.82
N ALA A 71 -11.07 14.78 11.60
CA ALA A 71 -12.10 13.76 11.41
C ALA A 71 -11.70 12.39 11.97
N ILE A 72 -10.43 11.99 11.86
CA ILE A 72 -9.89 10.75 12.45
C ILE A 72 -9.95 10.81 13.98
N VAL A 73 -9.59 11.95 14.56
CA VAL A 73 -9.64 12.13 16.02
C VAL A 73 -11.08 12.13 16.52
N ASP A 74 -11.99 12.81 15.82
CA ASP A 74 -13.42 12.84 16.17
C ASP A 74 -14.05 11.44 16.08
N ASP A 75 -13.79 10.69 15.01
CA ASP A 75 -14.25 9.30 14.85
C ASP A 75 -13.71 8.38 15.96
N PHE A 76 -12.47 8.58 16.38
CA PHE A 76 -11.91 7.84 17.51
C PHE A 76 -12.56 8.23 18.84
N ILE A 77 -12.77 9.53 19.10
CA ILE A 77 -13.46 10.01 20.31
C ILE A 77 -14.86 9.41 20.38
N ASP A 78 -15.61 9.41 19.27
CA ASP A 78 -16.96 8.85 19.20
C ASP A 78 -16.96 7.34 19.51
N LYS A 79 -15.98 6.59 19.00
CA LYS A 79 -15.83 5.14 19.28
C LYS A 79 -15.43 4.84 20.72
N VAL A 80 -14.70 5.76 21.34
CA VAL A 80 -14.12 5.64 22.69
C VAL A 80 -15.01 6.30 23.76
N TYR A 81 -16.16 6.86 23.37
CA TYR A 81 -17.09 7.59 24.24
C TYR A 81 -17.61 6.76 25.44
N ASN A 82 -17.69 5.43 25.31
CA ASN A 82 -18.05 4.56 26.42
C ASN A 82 -16.84 4.27 27.33
N LYS A 83 -17.01 4.37 28.67
CA LYS A 83 -15.94 4.13 29.67
C LYS A 83 -15.24 2.77 29.49
N ASP A 84 -15.96 1.75 29.05
CA ASP A 84 -15.41 0.42 28.79
C ASP A 84 -14.52 0.41 27.53
N HIS A 85 -14.93 1.10 26.47
CA HIS A 85 -14.12 1.26 25.24
C HIS A 85 -12.91 2.16 25.47
N GLN A 86 -13.03 3.17 26.32
CA GLN A 86 -11.92 4.00 26.78
C GLN A 86 -10.87 3.20 27.54
N SER A 87 -11.30 2.29 28.41
CA SER A 87 -10.39 1.36 29.09
C SER A 87 -9.66 0.46 28.11
N ILE A 88 -10.34 -0.05 27.07
CA ILE A 88 -9.73 -0.92 26.05
C ILE A 88 -8.73 -0.15 25.17
N ALA A 89 -9.11 1.01 24.66
CA ALA A 89 -8.24 1.84 23.83
C ALA A 89 -6.99 2.29 24.59
N TRP A 90 -7.14 2.69 25.86
CA TRP A 90 -6.00 3.03 26.70
C TRP A 90 -5.14 1.82 27.05
N LYS A 91 -5.71 0.65 27.30
CA LYS A 91 -4.93 -0.57 27.48
C LYS A 91 -4.13 -0.90 26.22
N SER A 92 -4.70 -0.76 25.03
CA SER A 92 -3.99 -0.95 23.76
C SER A 92 -2.85 0.07 23.60
N LEU A 93 -3.09 1.35 23.86
CA LEU A 93 -2.03 2.37 23.79
C LEU A 93 -0.92 2.10 24.83
N ILE A 94 -1.28 1.76 26.06
CA ILE A 94 -0.33 1.37 27.11
C ILE A 94 0.46 0.13 26.71
N HIS A 95 -0.17 -0.84 26.06
CA HIS A 95 0.53 -2.04 25.57
C HIS A 95 1.59 -1.71 24.52
N ILE A 96 1.27 -0.78 23.61
CA ILE A 96 2.22 -0.28 22.61
C ILE A 96 3.36 0.51 23.28
N LEU A 97 3.06 1.28 24.34
CA LEU A 97 4.08 1.95 25.15
C LEU A 97 5.01 0.96 25.87
N GLN A 98 4.49 -0.22 26.24
CA GLN A 98 5.19 -1.29 26.96
C GLN A 98 5.94 -2.28 26.05
N ALA A 99 6.16 -1.94 24.78
CA ALA A 99 6.77 -2.87 23.82
C ALA A 99 8.17 -3.37 24.22
N ASP A 100 8.88 -2.64 25.09
CA ASP A 100 10.19 -2.98 25.66
C ASP A 100 10.11 -3.77 26.99
N GLY A 101 8.90 -3.99 27.51
CA GLY A 101 8.63 -4.75 28.73
C GLY A 101 8.77 -3.97 30.04
N VAL A 102 9.09 -2.67 30.04
CA VAL A 102 9.28 -1.87 31.27
C VAL A 102 8.53 -0.54 31.18
N ILE A 103 7.57 -0.31 32.09
CA ILE A 103 6.90 0.99 32.14
C ILE A 103 7.79 2.03 32.80
N SER A 104 8.28 3.00 32.01
CA SER A 104 8.98 4.16 32.56
C SER A 104 8.01 5.13 33.27
N ILE A 105 8.54 5.94 34.19
CA ILE A 105 7.76 7.01 34.84
C ILE A 105 7.25 8.00 33.80
N GLU A 106 8.04 8.25 32.75
CA GLU A 106 7.73 9.14 31.64
C GLU A 106 6.52 8.65 30.82
N GLU A 107 6.42 7.35 30.55
CA GLU A 107 5.26 6.75 29.86
C GLU A 107 3.96 6.86 30.66
N LYS A 108 4.01 6.68 31.98
CA LYS A 108 2.83 6.85 32.85
C LYS A 108 2.33 8.29 32.87
N VAL A 109 3.26 9.24 32.96
CA VAL A 109 2.94 10.67 32.91
C VAL A 109 2.38 11.03 31.53
N PHE A 110 2.99 10.54 30.45
CA PHE A 110 2.52 10.73 29.09
C PHE A 110 1.09 10.21 28.88
N ALA A 111 0.79 8.99 29.32
CA ALA A 111 -0.55 8.41 29.18
C ALA A 111 -1.63 9.25 29.89
N HIS A 112 -1.34 9.76 31.09
CA HIS A 112 -2.24 10.65 31.82
C HIS A 112 -2.42 12.01 31.12
N GLU A 113 -1.33 12.62 30.66
CA GLU A 113 -1.37 13.90 29.96
C GLU A 113 -2.07 13.84 28.60
N LEU A 114 -1.98 12.70 27.92
CA LEU A 114 -2.57 12.47 26.62
C LEU A 114 -4.11 12.45 26.71
N GLN A 115 -4.66 11.92 27.80
CA GLN A 115 -6.09 11.94 28.08
C GLN A 115 -6.63 13.38 28.23
N SER A 116 -5.92 14.25 28.94
CA SER A 116 -6.28 15.67 29.05
C SER A 116 -6.18 16.40 27.70
N SER A 117 -5.17 16.07 26.90
CA SER A 117 -4.94 16.70 25.59
C SER A 117 -6.03 16.36 24.57
N LEU A 118 -6.61 15.16 24.67
CA LEU A 118 -7.76 14.73 23.86
C LEU A 118 -8.99 15.61 24.11
N GLN A 119 -9.18 16.11 25.33
CA GLN A 119 -10.30 16.98 25.70
C GLN A 119 -10.12 18.43 25.23
N GLU A 120 -8.88 18.86 24.95
CA GLU A 120 -8.59 20.24 24.56
C GLU A 120 -8.65 20.49 23.04
N SER A 121 -7.94 19.67 22.24
CA SER A 121 -7.96 19.78 20.77
C SER A 121 -7.25 18.60 20.09
N ALA A 122 -7.75 18.18 18.92
CA ALA A 122 -7.14 17.14 18.08
C ALA A 122 -5.68 17.45 17.73
N GLY A 123 -5.36 18.70 17.37
CA GLY A 123 -3.99 19.10 17.02
C GLY A 123 -2.99 18.98 18.17
N LYS A 124 -3.37 19.33 19.42
CA LYS A 124 -2.50 19.14 20.59
C LYS A 124 -2.27 17.67 20.88
N PHE A 125 -3.33 16.86 20.78
CA PHE A 125 -3.29 15.42 20.97
C PHE A 125 -2.33 14.72 19.97
N LEU A 126 -2.49 14.98 18.67
CA LEU A 126 -1.63 14.40 17.63
C LEU A 126 -0.16 14.85 17.75
N ARG A 127 0.11 16.09 18.16
CA ARG A 127 1.48 16.58 18.41
C ARG A 127 2.18 15.85 19.54
N LYS A 128 1.47 15.60 20.65
CA LYS A 128 2.02 14.85 21.77
C LYS A 128 2.36 13.41 21.35
N LEU A 129 1.48 12.77 20.59
CA LEU A 129 1.73 11.45 20.00
C LEU A 129 2.96 11.47 19.08
N LYS A 130 3.06 12.45 18.18
CA LYS A 130 4.21 12.52 17.26
C LYS A 130 5.52 12.67 18.00
N TYR A 131 5.58 13.60 18.95
CA TYR A 131 6.76 13.85 19.76
C TYR A 131 7.20 12.59 20.53
N PHE A 132 6.25 11.88 21.12
CA PHE A 132 6.53 10.72 21.96
C PHE A 132 6.98 9.49 21.14
N PHE A 133 6.24 9.13 20.10
CA PHE A 133 6.53 7.91 19.33
C PHE A 133 7.64 8.09 18.29
N PHE A 134 7.74 9.28 17.70
CA PHE A 134 8.64 9.52 16.57
C PHE A 134 9.85 10.39 16.92
N HIS A 135 9.91 10.95 18.14
CA HIS A 135 11.04 11.73 18.68
C HIS A 135 11.46 12.90 17.77
N ALA A 136 10.57 13.38 16.90
CA ALA A 136 10.85 14.42 15.92
C ALA A 136 10.55 15.82 16.49
N GLN A 137 11.41 16.79 16.20
CA GLN A 137 11.10 18.20 16.42
C GLN A 137 10.01 18.63 15.43
N ILE A 138 8.87 19.07 15.96
CA ILE A 138 7.77 19.59 15.17
C ILE A 138 8.15 20.99 14.68
N ALA A 139 8.53 21.11 13.40
CA ALA A 139 8.59 22.41 12.76
C ALA A 139 7.18 23.03 12.70
N LYS A 140 7.08 24.36 12.81
CA LYS A 140 5.81 25.09 12.64
C LYS A 140 5.41 25.13 11.16
N GLU A 141 5.18 23.98 10.54
CA GLU A 141 4.63 23.91 9.20
C GLU A 141 3.10 23.79 9.26
N PRO A 142 2.36 24.57 8.46
CA PRO A 142 0.92 24.44 8.38
C PRO A 142 0.58 23.09 7.73
N GLY A 143 -0.19 22.26 8.44
CA GLY A 143 -0.70 21.01 7.89
C GLY A 143 -1.34 21.20 6.51
N TRP A 144 -1.26 20.16 5.68
CA TRP A 144 -1.75 20.16 4.29
C TRP A 144 -3.13 20.83 4.16
N LYS A 145 -3.24 21.84 3.28
CA LYS A 145 -4.42 22.72 3.16
C LYS A 145 -5.55 22.18 2.29
N LYS A 146 -5.31 21.12 1.51
CA LYS A 146 -6.30 20.60 0.56
C LYS A 146 -7.30 19.70 1.28
N LYS A 147 -8.58 20.03 1.18
CA LYS A 147 -9.69 19.23 1.73
C LYS A 147 -9.86 17.99 0.86
N LEU A 148 -9.40 16.84 1.33
CA LEU A 148 -9.75 15.54 0.74
C LEU A 148 -11.00 15.03 1.45
N GLU A 149 -11.99 14.57 0.68
CA GLU A 149 -13.11 13.81 1.26
C GLU A 149 -12.59 12.48 1.82
N GLY A 150 -13.20 12.00 2.92
CA GLY A 150 -12.69 10.87 3.71
C GLY A 150 -12.27 9.67 2.87
N ARG A 151 -10.99 9.27 3.01
CA ARG A 151 -10.34 8.22 2.21
C ARG A 151 -10.95 6.83 2.38
N ASP A 152 -11.80 6.65 3.39
CA ASP A 152 -12.55 5.41 3.64
C ASP A 152 -13.44 5.00 2.44
N LYS A 153 -13.94 5.96 1.65
CA LYS A 153 -14.71 5.67 0.42
C LYS A 153 -13.86 5.02 -0.68
N PHE A 154 -12.55 5.27 -0.68
CA PHE A 154 -11.62 4.79 -1.71
C PHE A 154 -10.86 3.53 -1.29
N ILE A 155 -11.18 2.95 -0.12
CA ILE A 155 -10.53 1.73 0.37
C ILE A 155 -10.63 0.60 -0.66
N HIS A 156 -11.80 0.42 -1.28
CA HIS A 156 -11.99 -0.60 -2.31
C HIS A 156 -11.18 -0.28 -3.58
N GLU A 157 -11.23 0.97 -4.07
CA GLU A 157 -10.45 1.40 -5.24
C GLU A 157 -8.93 1.24 -5.03
N PHE A 158 -8.44 1.50 -3.81
CA PHE A 158 -7.03 1.31 -3.46
C PHE A 158 -6.63 -0.16 -3.46
N PHE A 159 -7.46 -1.07 -2.94
CA PHE A 159 -7.12 -2.48 -2.94
C PHE A 159 -7.26 -3.14 -4.31
N ASP A 160 -8.18 -2.65 -5.13
CA ASP A 160 -8.38 -3.20 -6.47
C ASP A 160 -7.30 -2.72 -7.44
N ASN A 161 -6.79 -1.49 -7.26
CA ASN A 161 -5.74 -0.91 -8.11
C ASN A 161 -4.87 0.12 -7.34
N PRO A 162 -3.93 -0.35 -6.51
CA PRO A 162 -3.13 0.51 -5.63
C PRO A 162 -2.19 1.43 -6.42
N VAL A 163 -1.60 0.92 -7.51
CA VAL A 163 -0.72 1.68 -8.40
C VAL A 163 -1.46 2.87 -9.00
N TYR A 164 -2.66 2.66 -9.55
CA TYR A 164 -3.44 3.76 -10.13
C TYR A 164 -3.83 4.80 -9.09
N PHE A 165 -4.17 4.37 -7.88
CA PHE A 165 -4.55 5.29 -6.81
C PHE A 165 -3.37 6.21 -6.43
N ILE A 166 -2.15 5.65 -6.35
CA ILE A 166 -0.90 6.41 -6.05
C ILE A 166 -0.51 7.31 -7.21
N PHE A 167 -0.50 6.75 -8.42
CA PHE A 167 -0.19 7.51 -9.62
C PHE A 167 -1.15 8.70 -9.82
N ARG A 168 -2.46 8.52 -9.60
CA ARG A 168 -3.45 9.62 -9.71
C ARG A 168 -3.13 10.81 -8.81
N LYS A 169 -2.44 10.60 -7.69
CA LYS A 169 -2.04 11.69 -6.81
C LYS A 169 -0.71 12.33 -7.24
N ALA A 170 0.23 11.56 -7.78
CA ALA A 170 1.42 12.10 -8.45
C ALA A 170 1.02 13.06 -9.58
N LEU A 171 0.02 12.68 -10.38
CA LEU A 171 -0.62 13.54 -11.39
C LEU A 171 -1.22 14.86 -10.86
N LEU A 172 -1.52 14.96 -9.57
CA LEU A 172 -2.05 16.20 -8.96
C LEU A 172 -0.95 17.13 -8.44
N ASN A 173 0.27 16.61 -8.27
CA ASN A 173 1.42 17.35 -7.76
C ASN A 173 2.40 17.74 -8.88
N GLU A 174 2.41 16.99 -9.99
CA GLU A 174 3.30 17.18 -11.12
C GLU A 174 2.49 17.50 -12.40
N ASP A 175 3.01 18.38 -13.24
CA ASP A 175 2.39 18.83 -14.49
C ASP A 175 2.60 17.81 -15.62
N PHE A 176 2.18 16.56 -15.40
CA PHE A 176 2.27 15.52 -16.43
C PHE A 176 1.26 15.76 -17.55
N ILE A 177 1.73 15.65 -18.79
CA ILE A 177 0.85 15.57 -19.97
C ILE A 177 0.44 14.10 -20.13
N VAL A 178 -0.79 13.79 -19.74
CA VAL A 178 -1.37 12.45 -19.90
C VAL A 178 -2.40 12.47 -21.01
N THR A 179 -2.18 11.63 -22.03
CA THR A 179 -3.05 11.53 -23.21
C THR A 179 -4.11 10.43 -23.06
N GLN A 180 -3.90 9.48 -22.15
CA GLN A 180 -4.76 8.33 -21.91
C GLN A 180 -5.97 8.69 -21.06
N SER A 181 -7.08 7.99 -21.31
CA SER A 181 -8.30 8.10 -20.50
C SER A 181 -8.13 7.43 -19.13
N LYS A 182 -9.01 7.78 -18.17
CA LYS A 182 -9.03 7.15 -16.84
C LYS A 182 -9.08 5.61 -16.89
N PRO A 183 -9.97 4.97 -17.67
CA PRO A 183 -10.02 3.50 -17.77
C PRO A 183 -8.73 2.90 -18.33
N GLU A 184 -8.09 3.56 -19.30
CA GLU A 184 -6.82 3.10 -19.87
C GLU A 184 -5.70 3.16 -18.84
N LEU A 185 -5.57 4.27 -18.11
CA LEU A 185 -4.58 4.40 -17.03
C LEU A 185 -4.79 3.36 -15.93
N GLN A 186 -6.04 3.04 -15.59
CA GLN A 186 -6.34 1.98 -14.63
C GLN A 186 -5.82 0.62 -15.11
N LYS A 187 -6.04 0.27 -16.38
CA LYS A 187 -5.51 -0.96 -16.99
C LYS A 187 -3.98 -0.98 -16.96
N ILE A 188 -3.35 0.12 -17.37
CA ILE A 188 -1.89 0.23 -17.46
C ILE A 188 -1.25 0.11 -16.07
N CYS A 189 -1.83 0.76 -15.06
CA CYS A 189 -1.35 0.65 -13.68
C CYS A 189 -1.51 -0.77 -13.11
N LEU A 190 -2.58 -1.50 -13.48
CA LEU A 190 -2.73 -2.91 -13.10
C LEU A 190 -1.68 -3.80 -13.78
N LEU A 191 -1.42 -3.57 -15.06
CA LEU A 191 -0.36 -4.26 -15.78
C LEU A 191 1.01 -4.00 -15.14
N ALA A 192 1.33 -2.73 -14.84
CA ALA A 192 2.57 -2.36 -14.16
C ALA A 192 2.70 -3.02 -12.79
N ALA A 193 1.61 -3.09 -12.02
CA ALA A 193 1.58 -3.78 -10.72
C ALA A 193 1.93 -5.27 -10.87
N ILE A 194 1.35 -5.95 -11.86
CA ILE A 194 1.59 -7.36 -12.10
C ILE A 194 3.02 -7.59 -12.62
N LEU A 195 3.52 -6.74 -13.52
CA LEU A 195 4.90 -6.84 -13.99
C LEU A 195 5.90 -6.67 -12.84
N CYS A 196 5.73 -5.64 -12.01
CA CYS A 196 6.57 -5.46 -10.82
C CYS A 196 6.42 -6.60 -9.81
N TRP A 197 5.25 -7.25 -9.77
CA TRP A 197 5.04 -8.43 -8.95
C TRP A 197 5.95 -9.58 -9.39
N PHE A 198 6.04 -9.86 -10.70
CA PHE A 198 6.96 -10.87 -11.24
C PHE A 198 8.42 -10.46 -11.02
N ALA A 199 8.77 -9.20 -11.27
CA ALA A 199 10.13 -8.70 -11.14
C ALA A 199 10.69 -8.73 -9.71
N ASN A 200 9.80 -8.70 -8.70
CA ASN A 200 10.21 -8.64 -7.30
C ASN A 200 10.13 -10.00 -6.60
N GLU A 201 10.01 -11.10 -7.36
CA GLU A 201 9.96 -12.46 -6.82
C GLU A 201 11.21 -12.77 -5.97
N ASP A 202 12.38 -12.30 -6.41
CA ASP A 202 13.67 -12.43 -5.70
C ASP A 202 14.00 -11.24 -4.77
N ALA A 203 12.98 -10.44 -4.41
CA ALA A 203 13.07 -9.25 -3.55
C ALA A 203 14.00 -8.12 -4.07
N ARG A 204 14.39 -8.19 -5.35
CA ARG A 204 15.13 -7.12 -6.06
C ARG A 204 14.76 -7.15 -7.53
N ILE A 205 14.28 -6.01 -8.02
CA ILE A 205 14.09 -5.79 -9.45
C ILE A 205 15.43 -5.38 -10.07
N ASP A 206 15.91 -6.17 -11.03
CA ASP A 206 17.15 -5.90 -11.74
C ASP A 206 17.01 -4.77 -12.77
N LEU A 207 18.10 -4.45 -13.50
CA LEU A 207 18.05 -3.41 -14.53
C LEU A 207 17.32 -3.88 -15.80
N ALA A 208 17.47 -5.15 -16.19
CA ALA A 208 16.88 -5.69 -17.42
C ALA A 208 15.35 -5.77 -17.31
N GLU A 209 14.84 -6.14 -16.15
CA GLU A 209 13.41 -6.16 -15.83
C GLU A 209 12.83 -4.75 -15.78
N LYS A 210 13.54 -3.78 -15.17
CA LYS A 210 13.10 -2.38 -15.18
C LYS A 210 13.00 -1.83 -16.58
N ASP A 211 14.02 -2.09 -17.40
CA ASP A 211 14.06 -1.65 -18.80
C ASP A 211 12.91 -2.30 -19.58
N PHE A 212 12.67 -3.61 -19.40
CA PHE A 212 11.54 -4.30 -20.02
C PHE A 212 10.17 -3.71 -19.61
N ILE A 213 9.99 -3.37 -18.33
CA ILE A 213 8.74 -2.77 -17.85
C ILE A 213 8.58 -1.37 -18.44
N LEU A 214 9.63 -0.55 -18.48
CA LEU A 214 9.58 0.77 -19.10
C LEU A 214 9.24 0.68 -20.59
N GLU A 215 9.92 -0.18 -21.35
CA GLU A 215 9.65 -0.40 -22.77
C GLU A 215 8.21 -0.88 -22.99
N THR A 216 7.69 -1.77 -22.14
CA THR A 216 6.29 -2.20 -22.20
C THR A 216 5.32 -1.03 -21.97
N LEU A 217 5.63 -0.14 -21.03
CA LEU A 217 4.80 1.02 -20.71
C LEU A 217 4.86 2.10 -21.80
N THR A 218 6.01 2.32 -22.43
CA THR A 218 6.15 3.32 -23.51
C THR A 218 5.63 2.79 -24.84
N ASP A 219 6.09 1.60 -25.26
CA ASP A 219 5.93 1.15 -26.65
C ASP A 219 4.60 0.44 -26.87
N ILE A 220 4.17 -0.35 -25.88
CA ILE A 220 2.92 -1.12 -25.97
C ILE A 220 1.75 -0.29 -25.42
N CYS A 221 1.94 0.38 -24.28
CA CYS A 221 0.88 1.17 -23.65
C CYS A 221 0.80 2.63 -24.16
N GLY A 222 1.80 3.09 -24.93
CA GLY A 222 1.81 4.43 -25.53
C GLY A 222 1.98 5.56 -24.52
N LEU A 223 2.59 5.30 -23.36
CA LEU A 223 2.84 6.33 -22.35
C LEU A 223 4.05 7.19 -22.72
N ASN A 224 4.01 8.44 -22.27
CA ASN A 224 5.20 9.30 -22.28
C ASN A 224 6.23 8.79 -21.26
N ASP A 225 7.53 8.95 -21.56
CA ASP A 225 8.63 8.47 -20.71
C ASP A 225 8.50 8.90 -19.24
N ASP A 226 8.15 10.17 -18.99
CA ASP A 226 8.02 10.70 -17.63
C ASP A 226 6.86 10.02 -16.87
N VAL A 227 5.76 9.74 -17.58
CA VAL A 227 4.59 9.06 -17.02
C VAL A 227 4.89 7.58 -16.76
N ALA A 228 5.57 6.92 -17.69
CA ALA A 228 5.99 5.52 -17.56
C ALA A 228 6.94 5.34 -16.36
N LYS A 229 7.94 6.22 -16.21
CA LYS A 229 8.86 6.22 -15.06
C LYS A 229 8.13 6.42 -13.75
N CYS A 230 7.22 7.40 -13.68
CA CYS A 230 6.42 7.63 -12.47
C CYS A 230 5.59 6.39 -12.09
N ILE A 231 4.95 5.73 -13.06
CA ILE A 231 4.17 4.51 -12.82
C ILE A 231 5.07 3.37 -12.35
N LEU A 232 6.25 3.19 -12.96
CA LEU A 232 7.20 2.15 -12.54
C LEU A 232 7.71 2.40 -11.11
N GLU A 233 8.10 3.63 -10.78
CA GLU A 233 8.56 3.98 -9.42
C GLU A 233 7.48 3.70 -8.39
N VAL A 234 6.24 4.09 -8.68
CA VAL A 234 5.08 3.82 -7.83
C VAL A 234 4.83 2.32 -7.70
N ALA A 235 4.86 1.57 -8.80
CA ALA A 235 4.60 0.14 -8.79
C ALA A 235 5.70 -0.66 -8.08
N GLY A 236 6.97 -0.30 -8.29
CA GLY A 236 8.12 -0.94 -7.64
C GLY A 236 8.27 -0.60 -6.15
N ALA A 237 7.69 0.51 -5.69
CA ALA A 237 7.66 0.87 -4.27
C ALA A 237 6.58 0.11 -3.47
N ILE A 238 5.64 -0.56 -4.14
CA ILE A 238 4.59 -1.32 -3.46
C ILE A 238 5.13 -2.70 -3.08
N ASP A 239 4.95 -3.08 -1.82
CA ASP A 239 5.35 -4.40 -1.33
C ASP A 239 4.47 -5.50 -1.97
N VAL A 240 5.14 -6.31 -2.79
CA VAL A 240 4.58 -7.39 -3.61
C VAL A 240 4.04 -8.54 -2.76
N SER A 241 4.60 -8.76 -1.56
CA SER A 241 4.11 -9.78 -0.62
C SER A 241 2.70 -9.48 -0.10
N GLU A 242 2.25 -8.25 -0.28
CA GLU A 242 0.98 -7.73 0.21
C GLU A 242 -0.08 -7.65 -0.90
N LEU A 243 0.33 -7.84 -2.16
CA LEU A 243 -0.52 -7.91 -3.33
C LEU A 243 -0.77 -9.37 -3.71
N GLN A 244 -2.03 -9.80 -3.60
CA GLN A 244 -2.39 -11.11 -4.11
C GLN A 244 -2.46 -11.07 -5.64
N LEU A 245 -1.55 -11.78 -6.31
CA LEU A 245 -1.50 -11.90 -7.77
C LEU A 245 -2.88 -12.26 -8.36
N SER A 246 -3.61 -13.16 -7.72
CA SER A 246 -4.97 -13.55 -8.12
C SER A 246 -5.99 -12.40 -8.09
N GLN A 247 -5.87 -11.47 -7.13
CA GLN A 247 -6.75 -10.30 -7.04
C GLN A 247 -6.42 -9.27 -8.12
N LEU A 248 -5.14 -8.93 -8.30
CA LEU A 248 -4.69 -8.03 -9.36
C LEU A 248 -5.10 -8.54 -10.75
N THR A 249 -4.89 -9.83 -10.97
CA THR A 249 -5.23 -10.49 -12.24
C THR A 249 -6.74 -10.47 -12.48
N ARG A 250 -7.55 -10.67 -11.44
CA ARG A 250 -9.01 -10.59 -11.54
C ARG A 250 -9.47 -9.17 -11.87
N SER A 251 -8.92 -8.15 -11.18
CA SER A 251 -9.19 -6.74 -11.47
C SER A 251 -8.82 -6.40 -12.92
N LEU A 252 -7.68 -6.91 -13.39
CA LEU A 252 -7.24 -6.72 -14.77
C LEU A 252 -8.19 -7.40 -15.77
N ARG A 253 -8.61 -8.65 -15.50
CA ARG A 253 -9.58 -9.37 -16.33
C ARG A 253 -10.89 -8.59 -16.44
N ASP A 254 -11.41 -8.11 -15.31
CA ASP A 254 -12.69 -7.41 -15.27
C ASP A 254 -12.61 -6.05 -16.01
N ALA A 255 -11.40 -5.49 -16.16
CA ALA A 255 -11.15 -4.27 -16.91
C ALA A 255 -10.79 -4.46 -18.40
N THR A 256 -10.57 -5.69 -18.87
CA THR A 256 -10.01 -5.97 -20.22
C THR A 256 -10.87 -6.94 -21.05
N LYS A 257 -10.79 -6.80 -22.38
CA LYS A 257 -11.38 -7.74 -23.33
C LYS A 257 -10.48 -8.96 -23.53
N GLU A 258 -11.04 -10.04 -24.07
CA GLU A 258 -10.34 -11.31 -24.23
C GLU A 258 -9.06 -11.19 -25.07
N GLU A 259 -9.10 -10.43 -26.16
CA GLU A 259 -7.97 -10.18 -27.04
C GLU A 259 -6.86 -9.41 -26.32
N GLU A 260 -7.22 -8.42 -25.50
CA GLU A 260 -6.28 -7.67 -24.66
C GLU A 260 -5.65 -8.59 -23.59
N ARG A 261 -6.44 -9.49 -22.98
CA ARG A 261 -5.94 -10.46 -21.99
C ARG A 261 -4.89 -11.39 -22.58
N HIS A 262 -5.11 -11.84 -23.82
CA HIS A 262 -4.13 -12.66 -24.54
C HIS A 262 -2.82 -11.92 -24.80
N GLN A 263 -2.89 -10.65 -25.22
CA GLN A 263 -1.70 -9.82 -25.42
C GLN A 263 -0.94 -9.62 -24.10
N ILE A 264 -1.65 -9.26 -23.03
CA ILE A 264 -1.07 -9.08 -21.70
C ILE A 264 -0.40 -10.36 -21.20
N PHE A 265 -1.04 -11.51 -21.38
CA PHE A 265 -0.46 -12.78 -20.98
C PHE A 265 0.85 -13.10 -21.73
N THR A 266 0.93 -12.76 -23.02
CA THR A 266 2.17 -12.90 -23.79
C THR A 266 3.28 -11.98 -23.25
N ILE A 267 2.97 -10.72 -22.92
CA ILE A 267 3.93 -9.78 -22.31
C ILE A 267 4.47 -10.33 -20.98
N LEU A 268 3.61 -10.85 -20.13
CA LEU A 268 4.00 -11.44 -18.84
C LEU A 268 4.91 -12.66 -19.03
N ALA A 269 4.62 -13.49 -20.03
CA ALA A 269 5.46 -14.64 -20.36
C ALA A 269 6.82 -14.24 -20.93
N ASP A 270 6.88 -13.18 -21.74
CA ASP A 270 8.14 -12.64 -22.25
C ASP A 270 9.00 -12.08 -21.13
N MET A 271 8.40 -11.43 -20.12
CA MET A 271 9.10 -10.94 -18.93
C MET A 271 9.78 -12.08 -18.15
N VAL A 272 9.03 -13.12 -17.82
CA VAL A 272 9.55 -14.30 -17.10
C VAL A 272 10.63 -15.03 -17.93
N SER A 273 10.64 -14.85 -19.25
CA SER A 273 11.66 -15.45 -20.12
C SER A 273 12.99 -14.68 -20.14
N ILE A 274 13.08 -13.49 -19.52
CA ILE A 274 14.28 -12.65 -19.55
C ILE A 274 15.48 -13.38 -18.93
N GLU A 275 15.29 -14.02 -17.77
CA GLU A 275 16.35 -14.72 -17.05
C GLU A 275 16.68 -16.11 -17.63
N LYS A 276 16.03 -16.50 -18.73
CA LYS A 276 16.25 -17.73 -19.53
C LYS A 276 16.09 -19.07 -18.77
N ILE A 277 15.81 -19.04 -17.48
CA ILE A 277 15.53 -20.23 -16.67
C ILE A 277 14.19 -20.01 -15.98
N LEU A 278 13.16 -20.68 -16.48
CA LEU A 278 11.85 -20.67 -15.83
C LEU A 278 11.91 -21.53 -14.56
N THR A 279 11.80 -20.90 -13.40
CA THR A 279 11.69 -21.58 -12.12
C THR A 279 10.30 -22.21 -11.94
N THR A 280 10.21 -23.20 -11.04
CA THR A 280 8.92 -23.81 -10.68
C THR A 280 7.92 -22.79 -10.14
N HIS A 281 8.41 -21.77 -9.42
CA HIS A 281 7.53 -20.77 -8.82
C HIS A 281 6.97 -19.81 -9.88
N GLU A 282 7.80 -19.30 -10.77
CA GLU A 282 7.36 -18.46 -11.90
C GLU A 282 6.35 -19.20 -12.80
N CYS A 283 6.56 -20.50 -13.02
CA CYS A 283 5.62 -21.34 -13.77
C CYS A 283 4.25 -21.44 -13.08
N GLU A 284 4.21 -21.61 -11.76
CA GLU A 284 2.98 -21.59 -10.96
C GLU A 284 2.32 -20.20 -10.95
N CYS A 285 3.11 -19.13 -10.97
CA CYS A 285 2.62 -17.75 -11.10
C CYS A 285 1.99 -17.52 -12.48
N LEU A 286 2.64 -17.94 -13.56
CA LEU A 286 2.07 -17.90 -14.92
C LEU A 286 0.79 -18.72 -15.02
N ARG A 287 0.74 -19.90 -14.40
CA ARG A 287 -0.46 -20.74 -14.33
C ARG A 287 -1.60 -20.03 -13.60
N THR A 288 -1.29 -19.33 -12.52
CA THR A 288 -2.24 -18.52 -11.76
C THR A 288 -2.78 -17.39 -12.64
N VAL A 289 -1.91 -16.63 -13.30
CA VAL A 289 -2.32 -15.56 -14.21
C VAL A 289 -3.21 -16.11 -15.33
N ALA A 290 -2.80 -17.20 -15.98
CA ALA A 290 -3.56 -17.82 -17.07
C ALA A 290 -4.97 -18.24 -16.64
N LEU A 291 -5.10 -18.80 -15.43
CA LEU A 291 -6.38 -19.19 -14.86
C LEU A 291 -7.28 -17.96 -14.59
N TYR A 292 -6.74 -16.94 -13.93
CA TYR A 292 -7.52 -15.76 -13.52
C TYR A 292 -7.81 -14.79 -14.67
N LEU A 293 -6.98 -14.75 -15.73
CA LEU A 293 -7.27 -14.03 -16.98
C LEU A 293 -8.15 -14.84 -17.95
N GLU A 294 -8.48 -16.09 -17.62
CA GLU A 294 -9.29 -16.98 -18.47
C GLU A 294 -8.66 -17.17 -19.87
N ILE A 295 -7.35 -17.45 -19.90
CA ILE A 295 -6.58 -17.61 -21.14
C ILE A 295 -6.95 -18.91 -21.84
N ARG A 296 -7.06 -18.86 -23.18
CA ARG A 296 -7.30 -20.05 -24.00
C ARG A 296 -6.17 -21.06 -23.85
N LYS A 297 -6.54 -22.35 -23.71
CA LYS A 297 -5.58 -23.46 -23.66
C LYS A 297 -4.59 -23.46 -24.82
N SER A 298 -5.03 -23.13 -26.04
CA SER A 298 -4.14 -23.06 -27.20
C SER A 298 -3.05 -22.00 -27.08
N LEU A 299 -3.39 -20.84 -26.50
CA LEU A 299 -2.40 -19.79 -26.26
C LEU A 299 -1.44 -20.19 -25.13
N TRP A 300 -1.96 -20.78 -24.05
CA TRP A 300 -1.13 -21.33 -22.97
C TRP A 300 -0.07 -22.31 -23.50
N TYR A 301 -0.48 -23.29 -24.32
CA TYR A 301 0.45 -24.26 -24.88
C TYR A 301 1.50 -23.60 -25.77
N LYS A 302 1.09 -22.67 -26.63
CA LYS A 302 2.01 -21.94 -27.50
C LYS A 302 3.06 -21.16 -26.68
N VAL A 303 2.62 -20.41 -25.68
CA VAL A 303 3.52 -19.62 -24.83
C VAL A 303 4.50 -20.53 -24.08
N MET A 304 4.05 -21.64 -23.53
CA MET A 304 4.93 -22.58 -22.83
C MET A 304 5.92 -23.27 -23.77
N GLU A 305 5.53 -23.56 -25.01
CA GLU A 305 6.43 -24.06 -26.05
C GLU A 305 7.49 -23.01 -26.40
N ASP A 306 7.07 -21.75 -26.61
CA ASP A 306 7.97 -20.64 -26.92
C ASP A 306 8.99 -20.41 -25.79
N ILE A 307 8.56 -20.45 -24.52
CA ILE A 307 9.45 -20.36 -23.35
C ILE A 307 10.44 -21.53 -23.37
N ASN A 308 9.95 -22.77 -23.51
CA ASN A 308 10.81 -23.96 -23.49
C ASN A 308 11.85 -23.94 -24.63
N LEU A 309 11.48 -23.43 -25.81
CA LEU A 309 12.43 -23.25 -26.92
C LEU A 309 13.49 -22.18 -26.59
N LYS A 310 13.10 -21.05 -25.99
CA LYS A 310 14.04 -19.99 -25.59
C LYS A 310 15.02 -20.46 -24.51
N THR A 311 14.58 -21.29 -23.57
CA THR A 311 15.41 -21.82 -22.47
C THR A 311 16.30 -23.00 -22.89
N THR A 312 15.88 -23.82 -23.85
CA THR A 312 16.62 -25.03 -24.28
C THR A 312 17.71 -24.76 -25.33
N PHE A 313 17.54 -23.72 -26.15
CA PHE A 313 18.43 -23.43 -27.29
C PHE A 313 19.31 -22.17 -27.11
N SER A 314 19.39 -21.62 -25.90
CA SER A 314 20.31 -20.53 -25.51
C SER A 314 21.53 -21.04 -24.77
#